data_AF-A0A8I1HV77-F1
#
_entry.id   AF-A0A8I1HV77-F1
#
_cell.length_a   1.000
_cell.length_b   1.000
_cell.length_c   1.000
_cell.angle_alpha   90.00
_cell.angle_beta   90.00
_cell.angle_gamma   90.00
#
_symmetry.space_group_name_H-M   'P 1'
#
loop_
_entity.id
_entity.type
_entity.pdbx_description
1 polymer ?
#
loop_
_entity_poly.entity_id
_entity_poly.type
_entity_poly.pdbx_seq_one_letter_code
_entity_poly.pdbx_strand_id
1 'polypeptide(L)'
;MAEKKLLARVVGYYQHSFTEDQRGLDYLKNRGITNNQTLTDFGAGFVNGSLKKILPEDPAVIKTLKTLGILQCQRQRNLLQVRRLSDL
;
A
#
# COMPACT_ATOMS: atom_id res chain seq x y z
N MET A 1 11.45 11.62 15.37
CA MET A 1 12.15 10.31 15.35
C MET A 1 11.19 9.11 15.30
N ALA A 2 10.08 9.11 16.07
CA ALA A 2 9.12 8.00 16.09
C ALA A 2 8.43 7.74 14.73
N GLU A 3 7.98 8.79 14.04
CA GLU A 3 7.32 8.70 12.73
C GLU A 3 8.22 8.04 11.67
N LYS A 4 9.49 8.43 11.61
CA LYS A 4 10.49 7.83 10.70
C LYS A 4 10.66 6.33 10.98
N LYS A 5 10.69 5.93 12.25
CA LYS A 5 10.77 4.51 12.63
C LYS A 5 9.51 3.74 12.23
N LEU A 6 8.33 4.34 12.42
CA LEU A 6 7.07 3.74 12.00
C LEU A 6 6.99 3.59 10.48
N LEU A 7 7.37 4.62 9.74
CA LEU A 7 7.45 4.57 8.28
C LEU A 7 8.42 3.50 7.80
N ALA A 8 9.60 3.39 8.42
CA ALA A 8 10.56 2.34 8.10
C ALA A 8 9.98 0.92 8.30
N ARG A 9 9.19 0.70 9.35
CA ARG A 9 8.49 -0.58 9.57
C ARG A 9 7.46 -0.86 8.48
N VAL A 10 6.69 0.15 8.05
CA VAL A 10 5.72 0.01 6.96
C VAL A 10 6.43 -0.31 5.64
N VAL A 11 7.53 0.38 5.33
CA VAL A 11 8.33 0.11 4.14
C VAL A 11 8.89 -1.31 4.17
N GLY A 12 9.49 -1.72 5.28
CA GLY A 12 10.01 -3.09 5.45
C GLY A 12 8.92 -4.15 5.28
N TYR A 13 7.70 -3.88 5.75
CA TYR A 13 6.55 -4.76 5.51
C TYR A 13 6.23 -4.89 4.02
N TYR A 14 6.18 -3.79 3.28
CA TYR A 14 5.91 -3.83 1.84
C TYR A 14 7.03 -4.49 1.03
N GLN A 15 8.29 -4.32 1.45
CA GLN A 15 9.43 -5.03 0.86
C GLN A 15 9.34 -6.54 1.09
N HIS A 16 8.90 -6.96 2.28
CA HIS A 16 8.68 -8.37 2.57
C HIS A 16 7.53 -8.97 1.75
N SER A 17 6.38 -8.30 1.69
CA SER A 17 5.23 -8.77 0.92
C SER A 17 5.45 -8.76 -0.60
N PHE A 18 6.47 -8.03 -1.07
CA PHE A 18 6.88 -8.03 -2.47
C PHE A 18 7.38 -9.39 -2.95
N THR A 19 8.01 -10.18 -2.07
CA THR A 19 8.45 -11.55 -2.40
C THR A 19 7.39 -12.62 -2.09
N GLU A 20 6.42 -12.32 -1.22
CA GLU A 20 5.33 -13.25 -0.90
C GLU A 20 4.20 -13.25 -1.94
N ASP A 21 3.99 -12.13 -2.63
CA ASP A 21 2.93 -11.95 -3.61
C ASP A 21 3.51 -11.71 -5.02
N GLN A 22 3.40 -12.76 -5.84
CA GLN A 22 4.04 -12.81 -7.16
C GLN A 22 3.51 -11.74 -8.13
N ARG A 23 2.32 -11.15 -7.88
CA ARG A 23 1.71 -10.13 -8.76
C ARG A 23 2.59 -8.91 -8.96
N GLY A 24 3.26 -8.45 -7.89
CA GLY A 24 4.14 -7.29 -7.96
C GLY A 24 5.37 -7.57 -8.82
N LEU A 25 6.00 -8.73 -8.61
CA LEU A 25 7.15 -9.19 -9.39
C LEU A 25 6.78 -9.41 -10.86
N ASP A 26 5.63 -10.03 -11.14
CA ASP A 26 5.18 -10.32 -12.51
C ASP A 26 4.92 -9.04 -13.29
N TYR A 27 4.33 -8.02 -12.65
CA TYR A 27 4.15 -6.71 -13.28
C TYR A 27 5.50 -6.10 -13.70
N LEU A 28 6.51 -6.13 -12.83
CA LEU A 28 7.82 -5.58 -13.13
C LEU A 28 8.57 -6.40 -14.20
N LYS A 29 8.49 -7.74 -14.14
CA LYS A 29 9.05 -8.62 -15.17
C LYS A 29 8.45 -8.32 -16.55
N ASN A 30 7.13 -8.14 -16.63
CA ASN A 30 6.44 -7.78 -17.88
C ASN A 30 6.83 -6.39 -18.41
N ARG A 31 7.41 -5.53 -17.55
CA ARG A 31 7.98 -4.22 -17.93
C ARG A 31 9.49 -4.29 -18.23
N GLY A 32 10.09 -5.48 -18.22
CA GLY A 32 11.53 -5.68 -18.44
C GLY A 32 12.40 -5.38 -17.20
N ILE A 33 11.79 -5.18 -16.04
CA ILE A 33 12.51 -4.92 -14.78
C ILE A 33 12.67 -6.26 -14.05
N THR A 34 13.78 -6.94 -14.28
CA THR A 34 14.03 -8.31 -13.82
C THR A 34 15.24 -8.46 -12.90
N ASN A 35 16.06 -7.42 -12.74
CA ASN A 35 17.25 -7.48 -11.90
C ASN A 35 16.86 -7.38 -10.40
N ASN A 36 16.99 -8.51 -9.69
CA ASN A 36 16.68 -8.62 -8.27
C ASN A 36 17.53 -7.68 -7.39
N GLN A 37 18.80 -7.46 -7.74
CA GLN A 37 19.66 -6.56 -6.99
C GLN A 37 19.15 -5.12 -7.12
N THR A 38 18.77 -4.70 -8.32
CA THR A 38 18.15 -3.38 -8.54
C THR A 38 16.85 -3.23 -7.74
N LEU A 39 15.99 -4.25 -7.72
CA LEU A 39 14.76 -4.19 -6.92
C LEU A 39 15.06 -4.01 -5.42
N THR A 40 16.13 -4.65 -4.94
CA THR A 40 16.56 -4.55 -3.54
C THR A 40 17.17 -3.18 -3.24
N ASP A 41 18.07 -2.69 -4.08
CA ASP A 41 18.79 -1.42 -3.89
C ASP A 41 17.84 -0.22 -3.89
N PHE A 42 16.81 -0.25 -4.74
CA PHE A 42 15.76 0.76 -4.77
C PHE A 42 14.65 0.53 -3.72
N GLY A 43 14.72 -0.56 -2.97
CA GLY A 43 13.78 -0.88 -1.90
C GLY A 43 12.36 -1.16 -2.39
N ALA A 44 12.22 -1.82 -3.54
CA ALA A 44 10.93 -2.16 -4.13
C ALA A 44 10.05 -2.94 -3.14
N GLY A 45 8.77 -2.58 -3.09
CA GLY A 45 7.77 -3.17 -2.20
C GLY A 45 6.44 -3.39 -2.91
N PHE A 46 5.56 -4.24 -2.35
CA PHE A 46 4.22 -4.46 -2.87
C PHE A 46 3.13 -4.22 -1.83
N VAL A 47 2.17 -3.35 -2.16
CA VAL A 47 0.99 -3.09 -1.32
C VAL A 47 -0.13 -4.06 -1.71
N ASN A 48 -0.17 -5.23 -1.09
CA ASN A 48 -1.22 -6.25 -1.31
C ASN A 48 -2.47 -6.07 -0.42
N GLY A 49 -2.48 -5.05 0.44
CA GLY A 49 -3.58 -4.73 1.35
C GLY A 49 -3.56 -5.46 2.71
N SER A 50 -2.59 -6.34 2.96
CA SER A 50 -2.51 -7.10 4.23
C SER A 50 -2.09 -6.25 5.43
N LEU A 51 -1.47 -5.07 5.22
CA LEU A 51 -1.07 -4.17 6.31
C LEU A 51 -2.23 -3.88 7.28
N LYS A 52 -3.46 -3.75 6.77
CA LYS A 52 -4.66 -3.48 7.58
C LYS A 52 -4.95 -4.58 8.62
N LYS A 53 -4.51 -5.81 8.36
CA LYS A 53 -4.75 -6.98 9.22
C LYS A 53 -3.81 -7.03 10.42
N ILE A 54 -2.71 -6.28 10.37
CA ILE A 54 -1.65 -6.29 11.39
C ILE A 54 -1.46 -4.91 12.03
N LEU A 55 -2.43 -4.01 11.83
CA LEU A 55 -2.40 -2.70 12.48
C LEU A 55 -2.56 -2.88 13.99
N PRO A 56 -1.79 -2.15 14.81
CA PRO A 56 -2.00 -2.15 16.24
C PRO A 56 -3.33 -1.44 16.57
N GLU A 57 -3.94 -1.82 17.67
CA GLU A 57 -5.15 -1.17 18.21
C GLU A 57 -4.86 0.20 18.85
N ASP A 58 -3.58 0.59 18.95
CA ASP A 58 -3.15 1.88 19.50
C ASP A 58 -3.63 3.07 18.64
N PRO A 59 -4.54 3.92 19.15
CA PRO A 59 -5.08 5.07 18.42
C PRO A 59 -4.01 6.09 18.02
N ALA A 60 -2.92 6.22 18.79
CA ALA A 60 -1.84 7.15 18.49
C ALA A 60 -1.05 6.68 17.25
N VAL A 61 -0.81 5.38 17.11
CA VAL A 61 -0.17 4.80 15.93
C VAL A 61 -1.08 4.97 14.71
N ILE A 62 -2.38 4.67 14.83
CA ILE A 62 -3.35 4.85 13.75
C ILE A 62 -3.41 6.32 13.29
N LYS A 63 -3.46 7.26 14.24
CA LYS A 63 -3.43 8.70 13.93
C LYS A 63 -2.16 9.07 13.16
N THR A 64 -1.01 8.57 13.61
CA THR A 64 0.28 8.83 12.95
C THR A 64 0.30 8.26 11.52
N LEU A 65 -0.18 7.04 11.30
CA LEU A 65 -0.25 6.44 9.97
C LEU A 65 -1.17 7.21 9.01
N LYS A 66 -2.25 7.82 9.52
CA LYS A 66 -3.11 8.72 8.75
C LYS A 66 -2.39 10.03 8.41
N THR A 67 -1.70 10.64 9.38
CA THR A 67 -0.90 11.86 9.16
C THR A 67 0.19 11.63 8.10
N LEU A 68 0.83 10.46 8.10
CA LEU A 68 1.83 10.06 7.12
C LEU A 68 1.25 9.68 5.74
N GLY A 69 -0.09 9.66 5.58
CA GLY A 69 -0.75 9.30 4.32
C GLY A 69 -0.74 7.80 3.98
N ILE A 70 -0.31 6.94 4.91
CA ILE A 70 -0.24 5.48 4.70
C ILE A 70 -1.64 4.86 4.79
N LEU A 71 -2.45 5.31 5.75
CA LEU A 71 -3.85 4.92 5.85
C LEU A 71 -4.73 6.03 5.30
N GLN A 72 -5.66 5.68 4.41
CA GLN A 72 -6.65 6.65 3.95
C GLN A 72 -7.55 7.07 5.14
N CYS A 73 -7.79 8.36 5.30
CA CYS A 73 -9.06 8.80 5.88
C CYS A 73 -10.14 8.43 4.87
N GLN A 74 -11.18 7.70 5.30
CA GLN A 74 -12.24 7.26 4.42
C GLN A 74 -12.86 8.49 3.75
N ARG A 75 -12.53 8.72 2.47
CA ARG A 75 -13.19 9.75 1.66
C ARG A 75 -14.65 9.31 1.55
N GLN A 76 -15.57 10.06 2.17
CA GLN A 76 -17.00 9.86 1.96
C GLN A 76 -17.25 10.01 0.45
N ARG A 77 -17.38 8.88 -0.25
CA ARG A 77 -17.90 8.87 -1.61
C ARG A 77 -19.40 9.00 -1.48
N ASN A 78 -19.92 10.21 -1.63
CA ASN A 78 -21.31 10.39 -2.00
C ASN A 78 -21.49 9.75 -3.38
N LEU A 79 -21.98 8.51 -3.40
CA LEU A 79 -22.45 7.84 -4.59
C LEU A 79 -23.78 8.50 -4.99
N LEU A 80 -23.72 9.68 -5.59
CA LEU A 80 -24.84 10.14 -6.41
C LEU A 80 -24.94 9.16 -7.58
N GLN A 81 -26.06 8.44 -7.60
CA GLN A 81 -26.35 7.43 -8.59
C GLN A 81 -26.23 8.02 -10.00
N VAL A 82 -25.30 7.48 -10.79
CA VAL A 82 -25.38 7.61 -12.24
C VAL A 82 -26.52 6.70 -12.69
N ARG A 83 -27.74 7.27 -12.74
CA ARG A 83 -28.87 6.66 -13.44
C ARG A 83 -28.43 6.46 -14.89
N ARG A 84 -28.43 5.19 -15.34
CA ARG A 84 -28.35 4.83 -16.76
C ARG A 84 -29.54 5.49 -17.46
N LEU A 85 -29.25 6.41 -18.39
CA LEU A 85 -30.19 6.79 -19.44
C LEU A 85 -29.97 5.80 -20.58
N SER A 86 -30.74 4.72 -20.60
CA SER A 86 -30.83 3.82 -21.74
C SER A 86 -32.22 3.20 -21.82
N ASP A 87 -33.25 4.04 -21.69
CA ASP A 87 -34.67 3.71 -21.94
C ASP A 87 -35.39 4.95 -22.51
N LEU A 88 -34.89 5.49 -23.63
CA LEU A 88 -35.63 6.41 -24.51
C LEU A 88 -35.32 6.07 -25.97
#